data_AF-A0A536S5Y1-F1
#
_entry.id   AF-A0A536S5Y1-F1
#
_cell.length_a   1.000
_cell.length_b   1.000
_cell.length_c   1.000
_cell.angle_alpha   90.00
_cell.angle_beta   90.00
_cell.angle_gamma   90.00
#
_symmetry.space_group_name_H-M   'P 1'
#
loop_
_entity.id
_entity.type
_entity.pdbx_description
1 polymer ?
#
loop_
_entity_poly.entity_id
_entity_poly.type
_entity_poly.pdbx_seq_one_letter_code
_entity_poly.pdbx_strand_id
1 'polypeptide(L)'
;MHKVRLESVRRKSGGRIHLTPKVPQTGPVTTLCGQTLADGSYAAVQDEPDCTNCIRRAKDPARISGAFFAQEEGSELLRLSLEQAQSRKPNLRVISGHGAEREKPVDWPAPKPPPEVIPDRLGELVTRGFKPSGEGVWRSPQGVIVKMRKHVRPRSDGKDWRFAEMVFEGSIVATRLEDGIRIRAGDVEVNATDDGVEVQLKKK
;
A
#
# COMPACT_ATOMS: atom_id res chain seq x y z
N MET A 1 12.89 -3.50 -25.06
CA MET A 1 12.03 -4.24 -24.10
C MET A 1 12.61 -5.62 -23.91
N HIS A 2 13.16 -5.92 -22.73
CA HIS A 2 13.63 -7.28 -22.41
C HIS A 2 12.41 -8.17 -22.17
N LYS A 3 12.20 -9.19 -23.02
CA LYS A 3 11.16 -10.21 -22.79
C LYS A 3 11.67 -11.14 -21.69
N VAL A 4 11.03 -11.10 -20.52
CA VAL A 4 11.29 -12.06 -19.44
C VAL A 4 10.92 -13.46 -19.94
N ARG A 5 11.86 -14.41 -19.81
CA ARG A 5 11.59 -15.83 -20.07
C ARG A 5 11.00 -16.45 -18.81
N LEU A 6 9.82 -17.04 -18.92
CA LEU A 6 9.17 -17.79 -17.84
C LEU A 6 9.50 -19.27 -17.98
N GLU A 7 9.57 -19.98 -16.85
CA GLU A 7 9.87 -21.40 -16.78
C GLU A 7 8.65 -22.17 -16.25
N SER A 8 8.43 -23.38 -16.78
CA SER A 8 7.33 -24.25 -16.38
C SER A 8 7.76 -25.17 -15.23
N VAL A 9 6.93 -25.27 -14.19
CA VAL A 9 7.14 -26.16 -13.04
C VAL A 9 5.91 -27.01 -12.78
N ARG A 10 6.14 -28.25 -12.38
CA ARG A 10 5.08 -29.17 -11.96
C ARG A 10 5.47 -29.81 -10.62
N ARG A 11 4.48 -30.10 -9.78
CA ARG A 11 4.71 -30.91 -8.58
C ARG A 11 5.14 -32.32 -8.97
N LYS A 12 6.07 -32.93 -8.23
CA LYS A 12 6.48 -34.33 -8.44
C LYS A 12 5.35 -35.32 -8.18
N SER A 13 4.40 -34.95 -7.32
CA SER A 13 3.14 -35.68 -7.10
C SER A 13 2.19 -35.65 -8.31
N GLY A 14 2.56 -34.97 -9.39
CA GLY A 14 1.69 -34.71 -10.54
C GLY A 14 0.79 -33.48 -10.35
N GLY A 15 -0.12 -33.30 -11.31
CA GLY A 15 -1.04 -32.17 -11.34
C GLY A 15 -0.64 -31.11 -12.37
N ARG A 16 -1.11 -29.88 -12.11
CA ARG A 16 -1.00 -28.75 -13.04
C ARG A 16 0.43 -28.26 -13.22
N ILE A 17 0.71 -27.74 -14.41
CA ILE A 17 1.94 -27.08 -14.81
C ILE A 17 1.76 -25.56 -14.62
N HIS A 18 2.59 -25.01 -13.75
CA HIS A 18 2.59 -23.61 -13.38
C HIS A 18 3.76 -22.87 -14.01
N LEU A 19 3.63 -21.56 -14.17
CA LEU A 19 4.74 -20.70 -14.59
C LEU A 19 5.40 -20.06 -13.37
N THR A 20 6.72 -19.97 -13.40
CA THR A 20 7.56 -19.21 -12.48
C THR A 20 8.53 -18.35 -13.29
N PRO A 21 8.99 -17.19 -12.80
CA PRO A 21 10.03 -16.43 -13.47
C PRO A 21 11.35 -17.18 -13.61
N LYS A 22 11.71 -17.97 -12.59
CA LYS A 22 12.88 -18.85 -12.60
C LYS A 22 12.66 -20.03 -11.67
N VAL A 23 13.15 -21.20 -12.04
CA VAL A 23 13.22 -22.38 -11.16
C VAL A 23 14.54 -22.33 -10.39
N PRO A 24 14.52 -22.20 -9.05
CA PRO A 24 15.75 -22.22 -8.27
C PRO A 24 16.33 -23.64 -8.24
N GLN A 25 17.65 -23.75 -8.08
CA GLN A 25 18.33 -25.06 -7.98
C GLN A 25 18.02 -25.76 -6.64
N THR A 26 17.77 -24.98 -5.59
CA THR A 26 17.47 -25.41 -4.23
C THR A 26 16.48 -24.43 -3.60
N GLY A 27 15.60 -24.91 -2.73
CA GLY A 27 14.63 -24.07 -2.03
C GLY A 27 13.23 -24.05 -2.65
N PRO A 28 12.28 -23.36 -2.01
CA PRO A 28 10.90 -23.27 -2.49
C PRO A 28 10.78 -22.38 -3.72
N VAL A 29 9.83 -22.70 -4.61
CA VAL A 29 9.51 -21.87 -5.78
C VAL A 29 8.13 -21.26 -5.67
N THR A 30 8.02 -19.95 -5.92
CA THR A 30 6.74 -19.24 -5.96
C THR A 30 6.31 -19.04 -7.41
N THR A 31 5.19 -19.66 -7.77
CA THR A 31 4.60 -19.58 -9.10
C THR A 31 3.84 -18.28 -9.33
N LEU A 32 3.62 -17.88 -10.58
CA LEU A 32 2.87 -16.68 -10.95
C LEU A 32 1.44 -16.66 -10.39
N CYS A 33 0.82 -17.82 -10.17
CA CYS A 33 -0.50 -17.90 -9.56
C CYS A 33 -0.50 -17.70 -8.03
N GLY A 34 0.66 -17.53 -7.41
CA GLY A 34 0.83 -17.31 -5.97
C GLY A 34 0.92 -18.60 -5.15
N GLN A 35 1.12 -19.76 -5.78
CA GLN A 35 1.42 -20.98 -5.04
C GLN A 35 2.92 -21.13 -4.81
N THR A 36 3.29 -21.42 -3.57
CA THR A 36 4.64 -21.82 -3.19
C THR A 36 4.74 -23.34 -3.16
N LEU A 37 5.68 -23.88 -3.92
CA LEU A 37 6.02 -25.30 -3.93
C LEU A 37 7.27 -25.49 -3.06
N ALA A 38 7.20 -26.37 -2.08
CA ALA A 38 8.31 -26.63 -1.17
C ALA A 38 9.52 -27.24 -1.91
N ASP A 39 10.71 -27.08 -1.36
CA ASP A 39 11.92 -27.67 -1.92
C ASP A 39 11.76 -29.19 -2.12
N GLY A 40 12.29 -29.70 -3.23
CA GLY A 40 12.19 -31.10 -3.61
C GLY A 40 10.79 -31.59 -4.03
N SER A 41 9.72 -30.80 -3.84
CA SER A 41 8.33 -31.17 -4.16
C SER A 41 7.91 -30.89 -5.61
N TYR A 42 8.77 -30.23 -6.38
CA TYR A 42 8.52 -29.83 -7.77
C TYR A 42 9.70 -30.18 -8.68
N ALA A 43 9.46 -30.10 -9.99
CA ALA A 43 10.45 -30.23 -11.03
C ALA A 43 10.18 -29.23 -12.15
N ALA A 44 11.24 -28.72 -12.78
CA ALA A 44 11.14 -28.00 -14.03
C ALA A 44 10.66 -28.96 -15.13
N VAL A 45 9.73 -28.51 -15.97
CA VAL A 45 9.21 -29.27 -17.11
C VAL A 45 9.31 -28.43 -18.37
N GLN A 46 9.42 -29.08 -19.53
CA GLN A 46 9.38 -28.38 -20.83
C GLN A 46 7.97 -28.27 -21.43
N ASP A 47 7.01 -28.94 -20.80
CA ASP A 47 5.60 -28.94 -21.22
C ASP A 47 4.97 -27.55 -21.08
N GLU A 48 3.94 -27.30 -21.90
CA GLU A 48 3.16 -26.06 -21.85
C GLU A 48 2.42 -25.92 -20.51
N PRO A 49 2.31 -24.69 -19.97
CA PRO A 49 1.59 -24.44 -18.73
C PRO A 49 0.08 -24.66 -18.92
N ASP A 50 -0.55 -25.39 -18.00
CA ASP A 50 -2.00 -25.63 -17.99
C ASP A 50 -2.75 -24.74 -16.97
N CYS A 51 -2.02 -24.07 -16.08
CA CYS A 51 -2.60 -23.25 -15.05
C CYS A 51 -3.14 -21.93 -15.64
N THR A 52 -4.47 -21.82 -15.75
CA THR A 52 -5.17 -20.64 -16.30
C THR A 52 -4.73 -19.32 -15.65
N ASN A 53 -4.46 -19.33 -14.34
CA ASN A 53 -3.99 -18.14 -13.63
C ASN A 53 -2.56 -17.75 -14.02
N CYS A 54 -1.67 -18.72 -14.22
CA CYS A 54 -0.31 -18.47 -14.71
C CYS A 54 -0.34 -17.92 -16.13
N ILE A 55 -1.11 -18.54 -17.04
CA ILE A 55 -1.25 -18.09 -18.44
C ILE A 55 -1.76 -16.65 -18.52
N ARG A 56 -2.79 -16.31 -17.74
CA ARG A 56 -3.34 -14.95 -17.70
C ARG A 56 -2.32 -13.93 -17.18
N ARG A 57 -1.59 -14.27 -16.10
CA ARG A 57 -0.61 -13.38 -15.46
C ARG A 57 0.68 -13.25 -16.26
N ALA A 58 1.02 -14.21 -17.11
CA ALA A 58 2.17 -14.15 -18.00
C ALA A 58 2.07 -13.04 -19.07
N LYS A 59 0.88 -12.46 -19.29
CA LYS A 59 0.68 -11.34 -20.22
C LYS A 59 0.87 -9.96 -19.55
N ASP A 60 1.03 -9.91 -18.23
CA ASP A 60 1.10 -8.68 -17.43
C ASP A 60 2.52 -8.48 -16.87
N PRO A 61 3.31 -7.54 -17.44
CA PRO A 61 4.69 -7.28 -17.01
C PRO A 61 4.82 -6.93 -15.52
N ALA A 62 3.86 -6.20 -14.94
CA ALA A 62 3.93 -5.78 -13.54
C ALA A 62 3.84 -6.97 -12.58
N ARG A 63 3.04 -7.98 -12.94
CA ARG A 63 2.88 -9.20 -12.14
C ARG A 63 4.07 -10.14 -12.26
N ILE A 64 4.72 -10.18 -13.42
CA ILE A 64 5.95 -10.93 -13.62
C ILE A 64 7.06 -10.36 -12.73
N SER A 65 7.21 -9.03 -12.70
CA SER A 65 8.17 -8.36 -11.82
C SER A 65 7.90 -8.68 -10.34
N GLY A 66 6.64 -8.62 -9.89
CA GLY A 66 6.28 -8.96 -8.51
C GLY A 66 6.61 -10.40 -8.11
N ALA A 67 6.47 -11.36 -9.04
CA ALA A 67 6.81 -12.75 -8.77
C ALA A 67 8.33 -12.99 -8.66
N PHE A 68 9.16 -12.23 -9.39
CA PHE A 68 10.62 -12.28 -9.20
C PHE A 68 11.02 -11.83 -7.80
N PHE A 69 10.42 -10.75 -7.28
CA PHE A 69 10.74 -10.23 -5.93
C PHE A 69 10.25 -11.14 -4.79
N ALA A 70 9.34 -12.07 -5.07
CA ALA A 70 8.89 -13.06 -4.11
C ALA A 70 9.85 -14.27 -4.00
N GLN A 71 10.90 -14.32 -4.82
CA GLN A 71 11.99 -15.29 -4.74
C GLN A 71 13.22 -14.63 -4.10
N GLU A 72 14.08 -15.40 -3.43
CA GLU A 72 15.26 -14.90 -2.74
C GLU A 72 16.16 -14.07 -3.68
N GLU A 73 16.31 -14.51 -4.94
CA GLU A 73 17.15 -13.85 -5.93
C GLU A 73 16.60 -12.48 -6.37
N GLY A 74 15.29 -12.26 -6.34
CA GLY A 74 14.71 -10.94 -6.62
C GLY A 74 15.01 -9.93 -5.50
N SER A 75 15.09 -10.41 -4.26
CA SER A 75 15.52 -9.60 -3.13
C SER A 75 17.01 -9.27 -3.19
N GLU A 76 17.83 -10.21 -3.69
CA GLU A 76 19.26 -9.97 -3.95
C GLU A 76 19.48 -8.96 -5.07
N LEU A 77 18.71 -9.02 -6.16
CA LEU A 77 18.79 -8.01 -7.23
C LEU A 77 18.41 -6.61 -6.74
N LEU A 78 17.39 -6.50 -5.89
CA LEU A 78 17.05 -5.23 -5.25
C LEU A 78 18.17 -4.75 -4.34
N ARG A 79 18.75 -5.65 -3.54
CA ARG A 79 19.87 -5.34 -2.66
C ARG A 79 21.07 -4.81 -3.45
N LEU A 80 21.48 -5.51 -4.52
CA LEU A 80 22.56 -5.07 -5.40
C LEU A 80 22.24 -3.72 -6.08
N SER A 81 20.99 -3.51 -6.49
CA SER A 81 20.55 -2.23 -7.06
C SER A 81 20.62 -1.08 -6.03
N LEU A 82 20.25 -1.34 -4.77
CA LEU A 82 20.39 -0.38 -3.68
C LEU A 82 21.87 -0.12 -3.33
N GLU A 83 22.74 -1.13 -3.34
CA GLU A 83 24.19 -0.95 -3.17
C GLU A 83 24.79 -0.09 -4.32
N GLN A 84 24.33 -0.29 -5.56
CA GLN A 84 24.69 0.56 -6.70
C GLN A 84 24.12 1.99 -6.61
N ALA A 85 22.90 2.15 -6.10
CA ALA A 85 22.30 3.46 -5.86
C ALA A 85 23.00 4.22 -4.71
N GLN A 86 23.44 3.52 -3.67
CA GLN A 86 24.21 4.10 -2.56
C GLN A 86 25.62 4.53 -2.99
N SER A 87 26.26 3.78 -3.90
CA SER A 87 27.57 4.15 -4.46
C SER A 87 27.49 5.33 -5.44
N ARG A 88 26.33 5.57 -6.07
CA ARG A 88 26.04 6.82 -6.79
C ARG A 88 25.64 7.91 -5.80
N LYS A 89 26.61 8.64 -5.24
CA LYS A 89 26.34 9.85 -4.44
C LYS A 89 25.43 10.81 -5.22
N PRO A 90 24.22 11.14 -4.72
CA PRO A 90 23.48 12.28 -5.22
C PRO A 90 24.22 13.56 -4.79
N ASN A 91 24.34 14.53 -5.71
CA ASN A 91 24.81 15.89 -5.39
C ASN A 91 23.73 16.59 -4.55
N LEU A 92 23.67 16.26 -3.26
CA LEU A 92 22.76 16.88 -2.30
C LEU A 92 23.44 18.11 -1.69
N ARG A 93 23.16 19.29 -2.26
CA ARG A 93 23.14 20.51 -1.45
C ARG A 93 21.85 20.52 -0.64
N VAL A 94 21.82 19.83 0.49
CA VAL A 94 20.86 20.07 1.57
C VAL A 94 21.55 19.80 2.91
N ILE A 95 21.78 20.90 3.63
CA ILE A 95 21.85 21.12 5.09
C ILE A 95 22.35 19.97 5.98
N SER A 96 23.46 20.27 6.64
CA SER A 96 24.22 19.49 7.61
C SER A 96 23.57 19.40 9.00
N GLY A 97 23.70 18.20 9.61
CA GLY A 97 23.91 17.96 11.06
C GLY A 97 22.65 17.67 11.90
N HIS A 98 22.58 16.72 12.84
CA HIS A 98 23.43 15.67 13.44
C HIS A 98 22.43 14.74 14.19
N GLY A 99 22.60 13.45 14.48
CA GLY A 99 23.66 12.47 14.38
C GLY A 99 23.09 11.12 14.88
N ALA A 100 23.63 10.01 14.38
CA ALA A 100 23.22 8.65 14.72
C ALA A 100 23.83 8.17 16.03
N GLU A 101 23.19 7.23 16.74
CA GLU A 101 23.93 6.10 17.33
C GLU A 101 23.07 4.83 17.54
N ARG A 102 23.77 3.69 17.47
CA ARG A 102 23.33 2.29 17.46
C ARG A 102 22.64 1.89 18.79
N GLU A 103 21.76 0.90 18.87
CA GLU A 103 21.99 -0.56 18.76
C GLU A 103 20.62 -1.24 18.93
N LYS A 104 20.37 -2.41 18.31
CA LYS A 104 19.09 -3.14 18.44
C LYS A 104 19.14 -4.17 19.59
N PRO A 105 18.25 -4.09 20.60
CA PRO A 105 17.91 -5.22 21.46
C PRO A 105 16.64 -5.93 20.99
N VAL A 106 16.58 -7.23 21.23
CA VAL A 106 15.50 -8.17 20.87
C VAL A 106 14.18 -7.77 21.54
N ASP A 107 13.11 -7.62 20.75
CA ASP A 107 11.79 -7.19 21.22
C ASP A 107 10.88 -8.41 21.44
N TRP A 108 10.48 -8.63 22.69
CA TRP A 108 9.41 -9.57 23.05
C TRP A 108 8.08 -9.05 22.50
N PRO A 109 7.15 -9.91 22.05
CA PRO A 109 5.88 -9.44 21.50
C PRO A 109 5.10 -8.67 22.57
N ALA A 110 5.08 -7.34 22.42
CA ALA A 110 4.35 -6.45 23.31
C ALA A 110 2.85 -6.82 23.29
N PRO A 111 2.16 -6.79 24.45
CA PRO A 111 0.73 -6.95 24.50
C PRO A 111 0.07 -5.95 23.54
N LYS A 112 -0.88 -6.43 22.72
CA LYS A 112 -1.62 -5.59 21.76
C LYS A 112 -1.99 -4.28 22.44
N PRO A 113 -1.60 -3.12 21.88
CA PRO A 113 -1.98 -1.85 22.46
C PRO A 113 -3.50 -1.78 22.58
N PRO A 114 -4.03 -1.21 23.66
CA PRO A 114 -5.47 -1.01 23.81
C PRO A 114 -5.99 -0.32 22.56
N PRO A 115 -7.16 -0.72 22.03
CA PRO A 115 -7.71 -0.14 20.81
C PRO A 115 -7.70 1.37 20.97
N GLU A 116 -6.97 2.06 20.08
CA GLU A 116 -7.00 3.51 20.02
C GLU A 116 -8.46 3.91 19.91
N VAL A 117 -8.97 4.56 20.96
CA VAL A 117 -10.31 5.10 20.99
C VAL A 117 -10.33 6.20 19.95
N ILE A 118 -10.70 5.84 18.73
CA ILE A 118 -10.89 6.79 17.64
C ILE A 118 -11.97 7.75 18.12
N PRO A 119 -11.66 9.05 18.33
CA PRO A 119 -12.66 9.99 18.80
C PRO A 119 -13.76 10.12 17.74
N ASP A 120 -15.02 10.22 18.15
CA ASP A 120 -16.18 10.37 17.24
C ASP A 120 -16.04 11.57 16.28
N ARG A 121 -15.23 12.56 16.65
CA ARG A 121 -14.89 13.74 15.84
C ARG A 121 -13.40 14.02 15.93
N LEU A 122 -12.76 14.23 14.78
CA LEU A 122 -11.37 14.65 14.64
C LEU A 122 -11.34 16.05 13.99
N GLY A 123 -11.47 17.09 14.81
CA GLY A 123 -11.60 18.47 14.34
C GLY A 123 -12.78 18.64 13.39
N GLU A 124 -12.51 18.93 12.13
CA GLU A 124 -13.51 19.14 11.06
C GLU A 124 -14.08 17.83 10.48
N LEU A 125 -13.55 16.65 10.86
CA LEU A 125 -14.00 15.35 10.38
C LEU A 125 -14.84 14.60 11.41
N VAL A 126 -16.01 14.11 11.01
CA VAL A 126 -16.78 13.10 11.76
C VAL A 126 -16.24 11.72 11.40
N THR A 127 -15.57 11.05 12.34
CA THR A 127 -14.81 9.80 12.07
C THR A 127 -15.70 8.57 11.94
N ARG A 128 -16.98 8.67 12.35
CA ARG A 128 -17.93 7.56 12.33
C ARG A 128 -18.07 6.97 10.91
N GLY A 129 -17.67 5.71 10.77
CA GLY A 129 -17.75 4.97 9.51
C GLY A 129 -16.56 5.16 8.57
N PHE A 130 -15.61 6.05 8.89
CA PHE A 130 -14.33 6.14 8.19
C PHE A 130 -13.33 5.14 8.77
N LYS A 131 -12.48 4.58 7.92
CA LYS A 131 -11.34 3.74 8.32
C LYS A 131 -10.05 4.57 8.32
N PRO A 132 -9.29 4.62 9.43
CA PRO A 132 -7.98 5.28 9.43
C PRO A 132 -7.03 4.54 8.48
N SER A 133 -6.33 5.28 7.64
CA SER A 133 -5.42 4.76 6.60
C SER A 133 -4.00 5.36 6.68
N GLY A 134 -3.70 6.04 7.79
CA GLY A 134 -2.44 6.73 8.05
C GLY A 134 -2.65 7.93 9.00
N GLU A 135 -1.58 8.59 9.42
CA GLU A 135 -1.70 9.80 10.26
C GLU A 135 -2.48 10.88 9.50
N GLY A 136 -3.64 11.27 10.04
CA GLY A 136 -4.53 12.26 9.41
C GLY A 136 -5.24 11.78 8.15
N VAL A 137 -5.11 10.51 7.74
CA VAL A 137 -5.74 10.01 6.51
C VAL A 137 -6.89 9.07 6.82
N TRP A 138 -8.05 9.34 6.24
CA TRP A 138 -9.30 8.63 6.48
C TRP A 138 -9.91 8.16 5.18
N ARG A 139 -10.46 6.95 5.18
CA ARG A 139 -11.05 6.34 3.99
C ARG A 139 -12.51 5.98 4.20
N SER A 140 -13.38 6.39 3.29
CA SER A 140 -14.79 6.02 3.29
C SER A 140 -15.03 4.62 2.71
N PRO A 141 -16.20 4.00 2.97
CA PRO A 141 -16.60 2.74 2.34
C PRO A 141 -16.57 2.75 0.80
N GLN A 142 -16.93 3.85 0.15
CA GLN A 142 -16.87 3.97 -1.33
C GLN A 142 -15.48 4.37 -1.85
N GLY A 143 -14.47 4.47 -0.98
CA GLY A 143 -13.08 4.69 -1.37
C GLY A 143 -12.67 6.15 -1.49
N VAL A 144 -13.46 7.09 -0.95
CA VAL A 144 -13.06 8.49 -0.81
C VAL A 144 -11.95 8.59 0.23
N ILE A 145 -10.88 9.31 -0.10
CA ILE A 145 -9.77 9.58 0.82
C ILE A 145 -9.91 11.01 1.31
N VAL A 146 -9.95 11.18 2.63
CA VAL A 146 -9.97 12.48 3.32
C VAL A 146 -8.64 12.65 4.04
N LYS A 147 -7.91 13.72 3.74
CA LYS A 147 -6.68 14.09 4.42
C LYS A 147 -6.94 15.25 5.37
N MET A 148 -6.55 15.06 6.62
CA MET A 148 -6.59 16.02 7.70
C MET A 148 -5.17 16.46 8.00
N ARG A 149 -4.97 17.77 8.16
CA ARG A 149 -3.69 18.35 8.60
C ARG A 149 -3.79 18.77 10.05
N LYS A 150 -2.75 18.50 10.82
CA LYS A 150 -2.62 18.98 12.18
C LYS A 150 -2.32 20.48 12.16
N HIS A 151 -3.21 21.28 12.71
CA HIS A 151 -3.05 22.71 12.90
C HIS A 151 -2.65 22.96 14.35
N VAL A 152 -1.45 23.46 14.58
CA VAL A 152 -0.99 23.83 15.92
C VAL A 152 -1.40 25.28 16.17
N ARG A 153 -2.53 25.51 16.84
CA ARG A 153 -2.83 26.85 17.37
C ARG A 153 -1.98 27.08 18.63
N PRO A 154 -1.43 28.29 18.85
CA PRO A 154 -0.56 28.58 20.00
C PRO A 154 -1.30 28.79 21.33
N ARG A 155 -2.61 28.51 21.43
CA ARG A 155 -3.42 28.94 22.58
C ARG A 155 -4.49 27.99 23.09
N SER A 156 -4.54 26.75 22.63
CA SER A 156 -5.52 25.77 23.12
C SER A 156 -4.91 24.38 23.16
N ASP A 157 -5.09 23.68 24.29
CA ASP A 157 -4.73 22.29 24.56
C ASP A 157 -5.53 21.30 23.70
N GLY A 158 -5.44 21.44 22.38
CA GLY A 158 -6.16 20.62 21.43
C GLY A 158 -5.37 20.56 20.12
N LYS A 159 -5.01 19.34 19.70
CA LYS A 159 -4.54 19.10 18.33
C LYS A 159 -5.71 19.38 17.40
N ASP A 160 -5.83 20.61 16.88
CA ASP A 160 -6.87 20.98 15.94
C ASP A 160 -6.57 20.36 14.58
N TRP A 161 -7.34 19.34 14.17
CA TRP A 161 -7.21 18.75 12.85
C TRP A 161 -8.13 19.48 11.87
N ARG A 162 -7.57 19.97 10.77
CA ARG A 162 -8.32 20.68 9.72
C ARG A 162 -8.37 19.87 8.45
N PHE A 163 -9.49 19.95 7.75
CA PHE A 163 -9.63 19.38 6.42
C PHE A 163 -8.60 20.02 5.48
N ALA A 164 -7.86 19.18 4.77
CA ALA A 164 -6.85 19.61 3.82
C ALA A 164 -7.24 19.24 2.39
N GLU A 165 -7.67 18.01 2.17
CA GLU A 165 -7.92 17.48 0.83
C GLU A 165 -8.92 16.33 0.86
N MET A 166 -9.72 16.22 -0.20
CA MET A 166 -10.54 15.05 -0.50
C MET A 166 -10.21 14.54 -1.89
N VAL A 167 -9.85 13.26 -1.99
CA VAL A 167 -9.51 12.58 -3.25
C VAL A 167 -10.54 11.48 -3.50
N PHE A 168 -11.16 11.52 -4.68
CA PHE A 168 -12.12 10.52 -5.11
C PHE A 168 -11.97 10.27 -6.62
N GLU A 169 -11.86 9.01 -7.00
CA GLU A 169 -11.79 8.58 -8.40
C GLU A 169 -13.22 8.45 -8.96
N GLY A 170 -13.88 9.61 -9.16
CA GLY A 170 -15.25 9.66 -9.65
C GLY A 170 -15.79 11.09 -9.77
N SER A 171 -17.08 11.21 -10.06
CA SER A 171 -17.72 12.52 -10.20
C SER A 171 -17.85 13.22 -8.85
N ILE A 172 -17.46 14.48 -8.82
CA ILE A 172 -17.64 15.39 -7.68
C ILE A 172 -18.77 16.33 -8.01
N VAL A 173 -19.75 16.45 -7.11
CA VAL A 173 -20.89 17.36 -7.25
C VAL A 173 -20.67 18.52 -6.28
N ALA A 174 -20.47 19.73 -6.82
CA ALA A 174 -20.42 20.97 -6.05
C ALA A 174 -21.76 21.69 -6.17
N THR A 175 -22.42 21.94 -5.04
CA THR A 175 -23.70 22.66 -4.96
C THR A 175 -23.48 23.98 -4.23
N ARG A 176 -23.84 25.10 -4.86
CA ARG A 176 -23.82 26.41 -4.22
C ARG A 176 -25.03 26.57 -3.31
N LEU A 177 -24.80 26.95 -2.06
CA LEU A 177 -25.80 27.28 -1.05
C LEU A 177 -25.64 28.76 -0.66
N GLU A 178 -26.57 29.28 0.14
CA GLU A 178 -26.51 30.66 0.65
C GLU A 178 -25.26 30.87 1.53
N ASP A 179 -24.91 29.87 2.35
CA ASP A 179 -23.79 29.92 3.30
C ASP A 179 -22.49 29.28 2.79
N GLY A 180 -22.38 28.96 1.50
CA GLY A 180 -21.14 28.45 0.91
C GLY A 180 -21.32 27.38 -0.15
N ILE A 181 -20.35 26.47 -0.27
CA ILE A 181 -20.35 25.39 -1.26
C ILE A 181 -20.42 24.06 -0.51
N ARG A 182 -21.43 23.25 -0.84
CA ARG A 182 -21.51 21.84 -0.45
C ARG A 182 -20.83 20.99 -1.51
N ILE A 183 -19.85 20.20 -1.12
CA ILE A 183 -19.12 19.30 -2.02
C ILE A 183 -19.49 17.86 -1.68
N ARG A 184 -19.88 17.08 -2.68
CA ARG A 184 -20.17 15.65 -2.53
C ARG A 184 -19.28 14.82 -3.46
N ALA A 185 -18.61 13.84 -2.88
CA ALA A 185 -17.82 12.85 -3.60
C ALA A 185 -18.20 11.46 -3.08
N GLY A 186 -18.83 10.63 -3.92
CA GLY A 186 -19.32 9.31 -3.52
C GLY A 186 -20.28 9.35 -2.31
N ASP A 187 -19.82 8.77 -1.21
CA ASP A 187 -20.48 8.70 0.10
C ASP A 187 -19.99 9.76 1.10
N VAL A 188 -19.12 10.69 0.71
CA VAL A 188 -18.62 11.78 1.57
C VAL A 188 -19.25 13.10 1.15
N GLU A 189 -19.58 13.90 2.16
CA GLU A 189 -20.12 15.24 2.01
C GLU A 189 -19.31 16.23 2.86
N VAL A 190 -18.94 17.34 2.24
CA VAL A 190 -18.28 18.48 2.87
C VAL A 190 -19.27 19.64 2.89
N ASN A 191 -19.60 20.10 4.09
CA ASN A 191 -20.51 21.21 4.32
C ASN A 191 -19.73 22.42 4.82
N ALA A 192 -20.05 23.61 4.31
CA ALA A 192 -19.62 24.86 4.93
C ALA A 192 -20.40 25.04 6.25
N THR A 193 -19.69 25.50 7.28
CA THR A 193 -20.24 25.79 8.62
C THR A 193 -19.64 27.12 9.10
N ASP A 194 -20.25 27.78 10.08
CA ASP A 194 -19.78 29.08 10.58
C ASP A 194 -18.31 29.06 11.06
N ASP A 195 -17.84 27.91 11.57
CA ASP A 195 -16.48 27.72 12.09
C ASP A 195 -15.48 27.12 11.09
N GLY A 196 -15.91 26.85 9.84
CA GLY A 196 -15.07 26.25 8.79
C GLY A 196 -15.82 25.25 7.93
N VAL A 197 -15.36 24.00 7.90
CA VAL A 197 -16.00 22.94 7.13
C VAL A 197 -16.26 21.72 7.99
N GLU A 198 -17.35 21.01 7.74
CA GLU A 198 -17.64 19.72 8.34
C GLU A 198 -17.61 18.63 7.27
N VAL A 199 -16.78 17.60 7.48
CA VAL A 199 -16.66 16.43 6.61
C VAL A 199 -17.33 15.23 7.28
N GLN A 200 -18.30 14.63 6.60
CA GLN A 200 -19.02 13.47 7.11
C GLN A 200 -19.42 12.50 6.00
N LEU A 201 -19.78 11.28 6.39
CA LEU A 201 -20.46 10.37 5.47
C LEU A 201 -21.89 10.87 5.22
N LYS A 202 -22.34 10.78 3.97
CA LYS A 202 -23.72 11.04 3.61
C LYS A 202 -24.64 10.16 4.45
N LYS A 203 -25.59 10.78 5.15
CA LYS A 203 -26.67 10.05 5.82
C LYS A 203 -27.54 9.37 4.74
N LYS A 204 -27.71 8.05 4.87
CA LYS A 204 -28.61 7.28 4.01
C LYS A 204 -30.06 7.74 4.20
#